data_AF-A0A7S3ZVI7-F1
#
_entry.id   AF-A0A7S3ZVI7-F1
#
_cell.length_a   1.000
_cell.length_b   1.000
_cell.length_c   1.000
_cell.angle_alpha   90.00
_cell.angle_beta   90.00
_cell.angle_gamma   90.00
#
_symmetry.space_group_name_H-M   'P 1'
#
loop_
_entity.id
_entity.type
_entity.pdbx_description
1 polymer ?
#
loop_
_entity_poly.entity_id
_entity_poly.type
_entity_poly.pdbx_seq_one_letter_code
_entity_poly.pdbx_strand_id
1 'polypeptide(L)'
;MQPFRAAFVATCAAVAAANNSLELVRDVALEDVPAGPRELHQRYSEIFRYGNRNAASHLWTSYILDRASVTPAAQIESLFSGFCAVSGSPVYPSDYKRYRLRLKHAVTGVDEVGFMYYCCWPCVCDTWDFIKVDTLTITTADGPKEYRFAVIGDPCRNEEQLDVPFIQPFDGRTTTLRRDAPEVRCADSRLIGATHTDHGFIAISMFFDAPSDEEEDRGVWQPGRVVQRGGHVFQDDVEYSDMCSQRAANGYDSGMGE
;
A
#
# COMPACT_ATOMS: atom_id res chain seq x y z
N MET A 1 -53.64 -10.85 78.56
CA MET A 1 -53.17 -9.66 77.81
C MET A 1 -52.52 -10.14 76.51
N GLN A 2 -53.26 -10.05 75.40
CA GLN A 2 -52.75 -9.92 74.02
C GLN A 2 -52.07 -8.53 73.85
N PRO A 3 -51.42 -8.12 72.72
CA PRO A 3 -51.50 -8.63 71.32
C PRO A 3 -50.12 -8.85 70.62
N PHE A 4 -49.94 -9.67 69.58
CA PHE A 4 -50.33 -9.61 68.15
C PHE A 4 -49.44 -8.72 67.24
N ARG A 5 -49.22 -9.22 66.00
CA ARG A 5 -48.72 -8.60 64.74
C ARG A 5 -47.21 -8.71 64.45
N ALA A 6 -46.74 -8.91 63.21
CA ALA A 6 -47.35 -9.22 61.91
C ALA A 6 -46.22 -9.65 60.95
N ALA A 7 -46.60 -10.41 59.92
CA ALA A 7 -45.74 -10.78 58.78
C ALA A 7 -45.36 -9.56 57.91
N PHE A 8 -44.20 -9.61 57.28
CA PHE A 8 -43.96 -8.96 55.99
C PHE A 8 -43.10 -9.86 55.10
N VAL A 9 -43.72 -10.33 54.02
CA VAL A 9 -43.06 -10.89 52.84
C VAL A 9 -42.46 -9.71 52.09
N ALA A 10 -41.17 -9.78 51.76
CA ALA A 10 -40.55 -8.91 50.77
C ALA A 10 -39.72 -9.77 49.82
N THR A 11 -40.34 -10.13 48.71
CA THR A 11 -39.71 -10.57 47.48
C THR A 11 -38.82 -9.45 46.97
N CYS A 12 -37.52 -9.67 46.82
CA CYS A 12 -36.68 -8.84 45.98
C CYS A 12 -36.00 -9.71 44.93
N ALA A 13 -36.23 -9.30 43.69
CA ALA A 13 -35.87 -9.97 42.47
C ALA A 13 -34.35 -10.11 42.28
N ALA A 14 -33.97 -11.14 41.54
CA ALA A 14 -32.63 -11.34 41.03
C ALA A 14 -32.17 -10.13 40.21
N VAL A 15 -30.95 -9.66 40.47
CA VAL A 15 -30.16 -8.88 39.52
C VAL A 15 -28.94 -9.73 39.20
N ALA A 16 -29.00 -10.43 38.08
CA ALA A 16 -27.83 -11.05 37.48
C ALA A 16 -26.91 -9.92 37.00
N ALA A 17 -25.77 -9.74 37.65
CA ALA A 17 -24.70 -8.91 37.14
C ALA A 17 -24.11 -9.62 35.92
N ALA A 18 -24.56 -9.23 34.73
CA ALA A 18 -23.88 -9.60 33.49
C ALA A 18 -22.54 -8.85 33.46
N ASN A 19 -21.46 -9.57 33.73
CA ASN A 19 -20.09 -9.13 33.45
C ASN A 19 -19.94 -9.04 31.92
N ASN A 20 -20.31 -7.89 31.38
CA ASN A 20 -20.05 -7.55 29.98
C ASN A 20 -18.63 -6.99 29.91
N SER A 21 -17.64 -7.88 29.93
CA SER A 21 -16.31 -7.58 29.39
C SER A 21 -16.45 -7.45 27.88
N LEU A 22 -16.98 -6.31 27.45
CA LEU A 22 -16.94 -5.89 26.06
C LEU A 22 -15.51 -5.47 25.78
N GLU A 23 -14.84 -6.29 24.98
CA GLU A 23 -13.59 -5.95 24.33
C GLU A 23 -13.72 -4.58 23.67
N LEU A 24 -12.64 -3.80 23.81
CA LEU A 24 -12.48 -2.46 23.30
C LEU A 24 -12.40 -2.52 21.76
N VAL A 25 -13.51 -2.80 21.08
CA VAL A 25 -13.65 -2.52 19.66
C VAL A 25 -13.61 -1.00 19.57
N ARG A 26 -12.46 -0.47 19.16
CA ARG A 26 -12.33 0.93 18.80
C ARG A 26 -13.32 1.18 17.66
N ASP A 27 -14.43 1.83 17.99
CA ASP A 27 -15.25 2.57 17.02
C ASP A 27 -14.34 3.62 16.38
N VAL A 28 -13.57 3.24 15.37
CA VAL A 28 -13.07 4.17 14.37
C VAL A 28 -14.35 4.69 13.72
N ALA A 29 -14.79 5.87 14.15
CA ALA A 29 -15.99 6.49 13.61
C ALA A 29 -15.88 6.44 12.07
N LEU A 30 -16.94 5.97 11.41
CA LEU A 30 -17.07 5.99 9.94
C LEU A 30 -16.71 7.36 9.33
N GLU A 31 -16.70 8.42 10.14
CA GLU A 31 -16.35 9.80 9.80
C GLU A 31 -14.85 10.04 9.47
N ASP A 32 -13.92 9.12 9.76
CA ASP A 32 -12.48 9.34 9.51
C ASP A 32 -11.90 8.53 8.32
N VAL A 33 -12.75 7.88 7.52
CA VAL A 33 -12.32 7.19 6.30
C VAL A 33 -12.31 8.18 5.13
N PRO A 34 -11.17 8.39 4.43
CA PRO A 34 -11.16 9.27 3.27
C PRO A 34 -12.09 8.77 2.17
N ALA A 35 -12.95 9.64 1.61
CA ALA A 35 -13.91 9.26 0.58
C ALA A 35 -13.25 8.84 -0.76
N GLY A 36 -11.98 9.22 -0.97
CA GLY A 36 -11.20 8.86 -2.14
C GLY A 36 -9.80 9.48 -2.12
N PRO A 37 -9.04 9.35 -3.22
CA PRO A 37 -7.64 9.79 -3.30
C PRO A 37 -7.39 11.22 -2.82
N ARG A 38 -8.25 12.17 -3.18
CA ARG A 38 -8.08 13.58 -2.78
C ARG A 38 -8.09 13.76 -1.26
N GLU A 39 -9.01 13.11 -0.56
CA GLU A 39 -9.10 13.19 0.90
C GLU A 39 -8.00 12.38 1.57
N LEU A 40 -7.57 11.26 0.95
CA LEU A 40 -6.41 10.51 1.40
C LEU A 40 -5.17 11.42 1.38
N HIS A 41 -4.96 12.19 0.32
CA HIS A 41 -3.84 13.14 0.22
C HIS A 41 -3.89 14.24 1.28
N GLN A 42 -5.06 14.62 1.76
CA GLN A 42 -5.19 15.60 2.85
C GLN A 42 -4.67 15.06 4.19
N ARG A 43 -4.50 13.74 4.32
CA ARG A 43 -3.91 13.05 5.48
C ARG A 43 -2.39 12.93 5.41
N TYR A 44 -1.76 13.53 4.41
CA TYR A 44 -0.31 13.44 4.19
C TYR A 44 0.50 13.71 5.46
N SER A 45 0.23 14.82 6.17
CA SER A 45 0.99 15.19 7.38
C SER A 45 0.66 14.32 8.60
N GLU A 46 -0.46 13.59 8.58
CA GLU A 46 -0.80 12.62 9.62
C GLU A 46 0.00 11.32 9.43
N ILE A 47 0.20 10.94 8.17
CA ILE A 47 0.81 9.68 7.73
C ILE A 47 2.33 9.81 7.72
N PHE A 48 2.87 10.91 7.20
CA PHE A 48 4.30 11.19 7.12
C PHE A 48 4.69 12.24 8.16
N ARG A 49 5.26 11.77 9.27
CA ARG A 49 5.60 12.59 10.45
C ARG A 49 7.08 12.97 10.55
N TYR A 50 7.95 12.36 9.76
CA TYR A 50 9.41 12.47 9.83
C TYR A 50 10.02 13.11 8.58
N GLY A 51 9.21 13.74 7.74
CA GLY A 51 9.69 14.61 6.68
C GLY A 51 8.90 14.42 5.41
N ASN A 52 9.22 13.39 4.64
CA ASN A 52 8.62 13.21 3.33
C ASN A 52 8.34 11.74 2.99
N ARG A 53 7.42 11.53 2.04
CA ARG A 53 6.92 10.24 1.56
C ARG A 53 7.88 9.31 0.81
N ASN A 54 9.10 9.76 0.48
CA ASN A 54 10.04 9.00 -0.35
C ASN A 54 10.22 7.57 0.18
N ALA A 55 10.08 6.58 -0.72
CA ALA A 55 10.18 5.15 -0.40
C ALA A 55 9.26 4.66 0.74
N ALA A 56 8.24 5.45 1.11
CA ALA A 56 7.41 5.23 2.29
C ALA A 56 5.94 4.94 1.96
N SER A 57 5.67 4.41 0.76
CA SER A 57 4.32 4.01 0.32
C SER A 57 3.66 2.94 1.22
N HIS A 58 4.46 2.17 1.97
CA HIS A 58 3.96 1.26 3.01
C HIS A 58 3.10 1.98 4.06
N LEU A 59 3.38 3.26 4.36
CA LEU A 59 2.57 4.03 5.32
C LEU A 59 1.20 4.42 4.76
N TRP A 60 1.10 4.73 3.45
CA TRP A 60 -0.21 4.89 2.80
C TRP A 60 -1.01 3.60 2.88
N THR A 61 -0.35 2.47 2.58
CA THR A 61 -0.96 1.14 2.61
C THR A 61 -1.51 0.83 4.00
N SER A 62 -0.69 0.95 5.05
CA SER A 62 -1.14 0.72 6.43
C SER A 62 -2.26 1.66 6.84
N TYR A 63 -2.20 2.95 6.49
CA TYR A 63 -3.25 3.91 6.82
C TYR A 63 -4.63 3.51 6.25
N ILE A 64 -4.66 3.00 5.02
CA ILE A 64 -5.88 2.49 4.38
C ILE A 64 -6.34 1.20 5.06
N LEU A 65 -5.42 0.26 5.31
CA LEU A 65 -5.76 -1.05 5.84
C LEU A 65 -6.18 -1.05 7.31
N ASP A 66 -5.66 -0.12 8.11
CA ASP A 66 -6.09 0.11 9.50
C ASP A 66 -7.59 0.49 9.59
N ARG A 67 -8.17 0.93 8.47
CA ARG A 67 -9.58 1.33 8.35
C ARG A 67 -10.42 0.36 7.52
N ALA A 68 -9.83 -0.75 7.05
CA ALA A 68 -10.49 -1.63 6.09
C ALA A 68 -11.81 -2.22 6.60
N SER A 69 -11.90 -2.61 7.88
CA SER A 69 -13.07 -3.29 8.45
C SER A 69 -14.36 -2.48 8.41
N VAL A 70 -14.26 -1.15 8.29
CA VAL A 70 -15.40 -0.23 8.18
C VAL A 70 -15.47 0.44 6.80
N THR A 71 -14.61 0.05 5.87
CA THR A 71 -14.52 0.63 4.52
C THR A 71 -14.99 -0.39 3.48
N PRO A 72 -15.93 -0.03 2.58
CA PRO A 72 -16.31 -0.89 1.45
C PRO A 72 -15.13 -1.20 0.53
N ALA A 73 -15.12 -2.39 -0.06
CA ALA A 73 -14.06 -2.88 -0.94
C ALA A 73 -13.74 -1.91 -2.08
N ALA A 74 -14.78 -1.34 -2.70
CA ALA A 74 -14.64 -0.38 -3.80
C ALA A 74 -13.96 0.93 -3.37
N GLN A 75 -14.19 1.39 -2.14
CA GLN A 75 -13.55 2.59 -1.60
C GLN A 75 -12.08 2.30 -1.27
N ILE A 76 -11.75 1.13 -0.72
CA ILE A 76 -10.37 0.69 -0.51
C ILE A 76 -9.60 0.70 -1.84
N GLU A 77 -10.16 0.07 -2.89
CA GLU A 77 -9.56 0.03 -4.23
C GLU A 77 -9.36 1.45 -4.79
N SER A 78 -10.35 2.34 -4.62
CA SER A 78 -10.24 3.75 -4.99
C SER A 78 -9.09 4.45 -4.28
N LEU A 79 -8.92 4.24 -2.97
CA LEU A 79 -7.84 4.85 -2.18
C LEU A 79 -6.45 4.37 -2.64
N PHE A 80 -6.30 3.08 -2.93
CA PHE A 80 -5.04 2.51 -3.44
C PHE A 80 -4.64 3.02 -4.82
N SER A 81 -5.57 3.54 -5.61
CA SER A 81 -5.25 4.20 -6.88
C SER A 81 -4.62 5.60 -6.70
N GLY A 82 -4.58 6.09 -5.46
CA GLY A 82 -4.23 7.46 -5.12
C GLY A 82 -2.73 7.74 -4.93
N PHE A 83 -1.83 6.77 -5.02
CA PHE A 83 -0.41 7.05 -4.76
C PHE A 83 0.52 6.15 -5.55
N CYS A 84 1.73 6.64 -5.78
CA CYS A 84 2.79 5.89 -6.42
C CYS A 84 3.40 4.89 -5.42
N ALA A 85 3.40 3.59 -5.77
CA ALA A 85 3.95 2.54 -4.92
C ALA A 85 5.46 2.68 -4.68
N VAL A 86 6.21 3.26 -5.62
CA VAL A 86 7.66 3.44 -5.50
C VAL A 86 7.98 4.67 -4.65
N SER A 87 7.50 5.84 -5.06
CA SER A 87 7.92 7.11 -4.44
C SER A 87 7.05 7.56 -3.27
N GLY A 88 5.90 6.94 -3.04
CA GLY A 88 4.87 7.41 -2.11
C GLY A 88 4.18 8.71 -2.55
N SER A 89 4.50 9.25 -3.73
CA SER A 89 3.94 10.53 -4.20
C SER A 89 2.44 10.41 -4.48
N PRO A 90 1.62 11.40 -4.07
CA PRO A 90 0.22 11.49 -4.46
C PRO A 90 0.04 11.41 -5.97
N VAL A 91 -0.93 10.61 -6.41
CA VAL A 91 -1.35 10.47 -7.80
C VAL A 91 -2.85 10.67 -7.87
N TYR A 92 -3.30 11.44 -8.86
CA TYR A 92 -4.71 11.43 -9.24
C TYR A 92 -4.90 10.33 -10.29
N PRO A 93 -5.68 9.29 -9.99
CA PRO A 93 -5.83 8.16 -10.89
C PRO A 93 -6.41 8.63 -12.22
N SER A 94 -5.72 8.27 -13.30
CA SER A 94 -6.14 8.51 -14.67
C SER A 94 -5.55 7.41 -15.54
N ASP A 95 -6.08 7.23 -16.75
CA ASP A 95 -5.57 6.20 -17.66
C ASP A 95 -4.10 6.44 -18.04
N TYR A 96 -3.68 7.71 -18.11
CA TYR A 96 -2.28 8.07 -18.30
C TYR A 96 -1.40 7.73 -17.08
N LYS A 97 -1.96 7.58 -15.89
CA LYS A 97 -1.20 7.21 -14.69
C LYS A 97 -1.31 5.72 -14.37
N ARG A 98 -2.12 4.97 -15.12
CA ARG A 98 -2.32 3.52 -14.97
C ARG A 98 -1.30 2.77 -15.83
N TYR A 99 -0.44 2.01 -15.17
CA TYR A 99 0.60 1.20 -15.81
C TYR A 99 0.23 -0.26 -15.67
N ARG A 100 0.15 -0.98 -16.80
CA ARG A 100 0.09 -2.43 -16.83
C ARG A 100 1.49 -2.96 -16.63
N LEU A 101 1.64 -3.90 -15.70
CA LEU A 101 2.93 -4.44 -15.29
C LEU A 101 2.90 -5.96 -15.31
N ARG A 102 4.04 -6.56 -15.64
CA ARG A 102 4.31 -7.99 -15.45
C ARG A 102 5.35 -8.18 -14.35
N LEU A 103 4.93 -8.70 -13.19
CA LEU A 103 5.78 -8.85 -12.01
C LEU A 103 5.80 -10.30 -11.53
N LYS A 104 6.90 -10.72 -10.90
CA LYS A 104 7.01 -12.05 -10.31
C LYS A 104 6.26 -12.12 -8.98
N HIS A 105 5.50 -13.19 -8.74
CA HIS A 105 5.00 -13.52 -7.42
C HIS A 105 6.18 -13.79 -6.47
N ALA A 106 6.13 -13.25 -5.25
CA ALA A 106 7.22 -13.23 -4.28
C ALA A 106 7.66 -14.63 -3.84
N VAL A 107 6.71 -15.53 -3.64
CA VAL A 107 6.92 -16.95 -3.29
C VAL A 107 7.10 -17.86 -4.51
N THR A 108 6.15 -17.87 -5.44
CA THR A 108 6.12 -18.89 -6.51
C THR A 108 7.02 -18.56 -7.71
N GLY A 109 7.40 -17.28 -7.89
CA GLY A 109 8.15 -16.82 -9.05
C GLY A 109 7.38 -16.86 -10.38
N VAL A 110 6.07 -17.13 -10.35
CA VAL A 110 5.21 -17.06 -11.52
C VAL A 110 4.99 -15.59 -11.90
N ASP A 111 4.91 -15.31 -13.21
CA ASP A 111 4.56 -13.97 -13.68
C ASP A 111 3.08 -13.67 -13.44
N GLU A 112 2.84 -12.49 -12.91
CA GLU A 112 1.53 -11.92 -12.71
C GLU A 112 1.38 -10.63 -13.48
N VAL A 113 0.18 -10.43 -14.00
CA VAL A 113 -0.19 -9.21 -14.71
C VAL A 113 -1.19 -8.43 -13.88
N GLY A 114 -0.98 -7.12 -13.80
CA GLY A 114 -1.83 -6.22 -13.03
C GLY A 114 -1.57 -4.76 -13.37
N PHE A 115 -2.34 -3.89 -12.74
CA PHE A 115 -2.13 -2.45 -12.82
C PHE A 115 -1.55 -1.88 -11.53
N MET A 116 -0.75 -0.84 -11.68
CA MET A 116 -0.39 0.08 -10.61
C MET A 116 -0.49 1.52 -11.12
N TYR A 117 -0.45 2.49 -10.20
CA TYR A 117 -0.51 3.91 -10.53
C TYR A 117 0.83 4.57 -10.23
N TYR A 118 1.43 5.24 -11.22
CA TYR A 118 2.73 5.89 -11.05
C TYR A 118 2.73 7.38 -11.33
N CYS A 119 3.59 8.09 -10.60
CA CYS A 119 3.79 9.52 -10.81
C CYS A 119 4.63 9.83 -12.06
N CYS A 120 5.59 8.97 -12.41
CA CYS A 120 6.52 9.14 -13.52
C CYS A 120 7.08 7.80 -14.02
N TRP A 121 7.67 7.81 -15.21
CA TRP A 121 8.19 6.60 -15.87
C TRP A 121 9.35 5.89 -15.14
N PRO A 122 10.28 6.56 -14.42
CA PRO A 122 11.37 5.83 -13.75
C PRO A 122 10.86 4.83 -12.71
N CYS A 123 9.67 5.06 -12.15
CA CYS A 123 9.03 4.12 -11.23
C CYS A 123 8.70 2.78 -11.89
N VAL A 124 8.52 2.71 -13.22
CA VAL A 124 8.38 1.44 -13.94
C VAL A 124 9.65 0.61 -13.79
N CYS A 125 10.81 1.23 -14.02
CA CYS A 125 12.11 0.57 -13.89
C CYS A 125 12.39 0.13 -12.46
N ASP A 126 12.17 1.01 -11.48
CA ASP A 126 12.32 0.68 -10.04
C ASP A 126 11.42 -0.49 -9.63
N THR A 127 10.25 -0.62 -10.26
CA THR A 127 9.34 -1.74 -9.99
C THR A 127 9.91 -3.05 -10.49
N TRP A 128 10.44 -3.11 -11.70
CA TRP A 128 11.05 -4.32 -12.24
C TRP A 128 12.26 -4.80 -11.45
N ASP A 129 13.04 -3.85 -10.90
CA ASP A 129 14.25 -4.18 -10.16
C ASP A 129 13.94 -4.74 -8.76
N PHE A 130 12.92 -4.21 -8.07
CA PHE A 130 12.76 -4.42 -6.63
C PHE A 130 11.40 -4.98 -6.18
N ILE A 131 10.34 -4.80 -6.97
CA ILE A 131 8.97 -5.06 -6.53
C ILE A 131 8.49 -6.43 -7.04
N LYS A 132 7.85 -7.18 -6.14
CA LYS A 132 7.17 -8.44 -6.44
C LYS A 132 5.69 -8.35 -6.11
N VAL A 133 4.94 -9.42 -6.35
CA VAL A 133 3.52 -9.52 -5.98
C VAL A 133 3.33 -10.56 -4.87
N ASP A 134 2.45 -10.27 -3.91
CA ASP A 134 1.99 -11.24 -2.92
C ASP A 134 0.50 -11.02 -2.60
N THR A 135 -0.13 -11.97 -1.92
CA THR A 135 -1.54 -11.87 -1.51
C THR A 135 -1.70 -11.38 -0.07
N LEU A 136 -2.82 -10.71 0.19
CA LEU A 136 -3.27 -10.40 1.54
C LEU A 136 -4.80 -10.47 1.61
N THR A 137 -5.32 -11.26 2.54
CA THR A 137 -6.75 -11.26 2.86
C THR A 137 -7.09 -10.11 3.81
N ILE A 138 -8.00 -9.24 3.36
CA ILE A 138 -8.43 -8.05 4.11
C ILE A 138 -9.90 -8.21 4.49
N THR A 139 -10.22 -8.00 5.77
CA THR A 139 -11.61 -7.88 6.21
C THR A 139 -12.11 -6.48 5.89
N THR A 140 -12.96 -6.36 4.88
CA THR A 140 -13.62 -5.10 4.48
C THR A 140 -14.99 -4.96 5.14
N ALA A 141 -15.65 -3.80 5.00
CA ALA A 141 -17.05 -3.65 5.41
C ALA A 141 -18.01 -4.61 4.67
N ASP A 142 -17.63 -5.05 3.46
CA ASP A 142 -18.39 -6.00 2.65
C ASP A 142 -18.05 -7.47 2.99
N GLY A 143 -17.12 -7.68 3.92
CA GLY A 143 -16.60 -9.00 4.33
C GLY A 143 -15.14 -9.22 3.91
N PRO A 144 -14.59 -10.41 4.23
CA PRO A 144 -13.23 -10.79 3.84
C PRO A 144 -13.07 -10.88 2.31
N LYS A 145 -12.01 -10.26 1.79
CA LYS A 145 -11.64 -10.34 0.38
C LYS A 145 -10.12 -10.44 0.25
N GLU A 146 -9.67 -11.38 -0.56
CA GLU A 146 -8.25 -11.51 -0.92
C GLU A 146 -7.91 -10.50 -2.01
N TYR A 147 -6.78 -9.83 -1.84
CA TYR A 147 -6.24 -8.86 -2.78
C TYR A 147 -4.78 -9.17 -3.07
N ARG A 148 -4.31 -8.71 -4.23
CA ARG A 148 -2.91 -8.76 -4.61
C ARG A 148 -2.24 -7.43 -4.25
N PHE A 149 -1.01 -7.51 -3.77
CA PHE A 149 -0.21 -6.38 -3.35
C PHE A 149 1.15 -6.40 -4.04
N ALA A 150 1.58 -5.22 -4.48
CA ALA A 150 2.98 -4.95 -4.72
C ALA A 150 3.72 -4.99 -3.38
N VAL A 151 4.81 -5.74 -3.34
CA VAL A 151 5.57 -5.99 -2.11
C VAL A 151 7.06 -5.83 -2.30
N ILE A 152 7.73 -5.54 -1.18
CA ILE A 152 9.19 -5.56 -1.03
C ILE A 152 9.59 -6.45 0.15
N GLY A 153 10.86 -6.84 0.19
CA GLY A 153 11.46 -7.38 1.41
C GLY A 153 11.52 -6.31 2.50
N ASP A 154 11.61 -6.72 3.77
CA ASP A 154 11.77 -5.77 4.87
C ASP A 154 13.18 -5.15 4.83
N PRO A 155 13.33 -3.84 4.53
CA PRO A 155 14.64 -3.20 4.44
C PRO A 155 15.38 -3.18 5.79
N CYS A 156 14.67 -3.33 6.90
CA CYS A 156 15.24 -3.34 8.25
C CYS A 156 15.94 -4.65 8.61
N ARG A 157 15.89 -5.66 7.72
CA ARG A 157 16.74 -6.86 7.84
C ARG A 157 18.21 -6.59 7.54
N ASN A 158 18.49 -5.59 6.71
CA ASN A 158 19.83 -5.10 6.38
C ASN A 158 19.86 -3.58 6.58
N GLU A 159 19.54 -3.11 7.79
CA GLU A 159 19.38 -1.68 8.07
C GLU A 159 20.63 -0.86 7.70
N GLU A 160 21.84 -1.44 7.76
CA GLU A 160 23.06 -0.72 7.36
C GLU A 160 23.04 -0.24 5.89
N GLN A 161 22.24 -0.88 5.02
CA GLN A 161 22.10 -0.45 3.63
C GLN A 161 21.44 0.94 3.54
N LEU A 162 20.66 1.35 4.54
CA LEU A 162 20.05 2.68 4.57
C LEU A 162 21.08 3.81 4.73
N ASP A 163 22.30 3.47 5.19
CA ASP A 163 23.41 4.41 5.40
C ASP A 163 24.43 4.40 4.26
N VAL A 164 24.26 3.54 3.24
CA VAL A 164 25.17 3.48 2.10
C VAL A 164 25.07 4.78 1.30
N PRO A 165 26.21 5.48 1.08
CA PRO A 165 26.20 6.71 0.31
C PRO A 165 25.93 6.48 -1.17
N PHE A 166 25.12 7.35 -1.75
CA PHE A 166 24.77 7.31 -3.17
C PHE A 166 24.66 8.72 -3.77
N ILE A 167 24.64 8.84 -5.11
CA ILE A 167 24.56 10.15 -5.78
C ILE A 167 23.11 10.43 -6.17
N GLN A 168 22.50 11.40 -5.50
CA GLN A 168 21.10 11.70 -5.69
C GLN A 168 20.83 12.14 -7.16
N PRO A 169 19.97 11.46 -7.92
CA PRO A 169 19.84 11.68 -9.36
C PRO A 169 19.20 13.00 -9.79
N PHE A 170 18.50 13.71 -8.89
CA PHE A 170 17.83 14.98 -9.20
C PHE A 170 18.71 16.21 -8.96
N ASP A 171 19.66 16.16 -8.03
CA ASP A 171 20.50 17.31 -7.65
C ASP A 171 22.01 17.02 -7.59
N GLY A 172 22.43 15.76 -7.80
CA GLY A 172 23.82 15.33 -7.87
C GLY A 172 24.55 15.28 -6.51
N ARG A 173 23.86 15.51 -5.39
CA ARG A 173 24.51 15.49 -4.08
C ARG A 173 24.74 14.06 -3.60
N THR A 174 25.85 13.83 -2.89
CA THR A 174 26.03 12.57 -2.15
C THR A 174 25.07 12.53 -0.95
N THR A 175 24.32 11.44 -0.84
CA THR A 175 23.21 11.24 0.13
C THR A 175 23.14 9.81 0.64
N THR A 176 22.16 9.50 1.50
CA THR A 176 21.80 8.14 1.93
C THR A 176 20.28 8.00 1.97
N LEU A 177 19.76 6.77 1.96
CA LEU A 177 18.32 6.53 2.12
C LEU A 177 17.83 7.02 3.49
N ARG A 178 18.63 6.85 4.55
CA ARG A 178 18.30 7.35 5.88
C ARG A 178 18.04 8.87 5.89
N ARG A 179 18.73 9.62 5.04
CA ARG A 179 18.53 11.06 4.90
C ARG A 179 17.34 11.41 4.00
N ASP A 180 17.21 10.75 2.86
CA ASP A 180 16.28 11.18 1.81
C ASP A 180 14.90 10.52 1.89
N ALA A 181 14.80 9.40 2.59
CA ALA A 181 13.59 8.65 2.91
C ALA A 181 13.42 8.52 4.44
N PRO A 182 13.24 9.64 5.17
CA PRO A 182 13.30 9.66 6.64
C PRO A 182 12.17 8.91 7.35
N GLU A 183 11.15 8.48 6.60
CA GLU A 183 10.06 7.62 7.07
C GLU A 183 10.44 6.13 7.06
N VAL A 184 11.46 5.74 6.28
CA VAL A 184 12.00 4.37 6.28
C VAL A 184 12.80 4.18 7.56
N ARG A 185 12.11 3.73 8.60
CA ARG A 185 12.63 3.64 9.96
C ARG A 185 12.45 2.25 10.51
N CYS A 186 13.44 1.81 11.25
CA CYS A 186 13.49 0.47 11.81
C CYS A 186 13.30 0.49 13.33
N ALA A 187 12.58 -0.50 13.84
CA ALA A 187 12.55 -0.86 15.25
C ALA A 187 12.57 -2.39 15.34
N ASP A 188 13.46 -2.94 16.17
CA ASP A 188 13.59 -4.39 16.37
C ASP A 188 13.76 -5.17 15.04
N SER A 189 14.59 -4.64 14.14
CA SER A 189 14.85 -5.18 12.78
C SER A 189 13.60 -5.30 11.90
N ARG A 190 12.58 -4.46 12.15
CA ARG A 190 11.36 -4.38 11.35
C ARG A 190 11.06 -2.95 10.90
N LEU A 191 10.51 -2.83 9.71
CA LEU A 191 10.02 -1.56 9.18
C LEU A 191 8.80 -1.07 9.99
N ILE A 192 8.94 0.12 10.58
CA ILE A 192 7.90 0.71 11.44
C ILE A 192 6.68 1.07 10.59
N GLY A 193 5.49 0.70 11.10
CA GLY A 193 4.23 1.09 10.47
C GLY A 193 3.90 0.35 9.17
N ALA A 194 4.58 -0.78 8.89
CA ALA A 194 4.37 -1.54 7.69
C ALA A 194 3.38 -2.72 7.87
N THR A 195 2.39 -2.81 6.99
CA THR A 195 1.53 -4.00 6.87
C THR A 195 2.28 -5.12 6.16
N HIS A 196 2.15 -6.33 6.72
CA HIS A 196 2.73 -7.54 6.15
C HIS A 196 1.67 -8.38 5.43
N THR A 197 2.03 -8.92 4.27
CA THR A 197 1.18 -9.82 3.48
C THR A 197 1.14 -11.24 4.05
N ASP A 198 0.36 -12.14 3.45
CA ASP A 198 0.14 -13.51 3.93
C ASP A 198 1.44 -14.31 4.07
N HIS A 199 2.46 -14.00 3.24
CA HIS A 199 3.78 -14.62 3.30
C HIS A 199 4.86 -13.75 3.99
N GLY A 200 4.46 -12.65 4.64
CA GLY A 200 5.33 -11.83 5.47
C GLY A 200 6.20 -10.81 4.73
N PHE A 201 5.84 -10.44 3.49
CA PHE A 201 6.47 -9.34 2.77
C PHE A 201 5.80 -8.00 3.13
N ILE A 202 6.49 -6.89 2.89
CA ILE A 202 5.94 -5.56 3.16
C ILE A 202 5.03 -5.13 2.00
N ALA A 203 3.77 -4.88 2.30
CA ALA A 203 2.82 -4.34 1.33
C ALA A 203 3.07 -2.83 1.11
N ILE A 204 3.28 -2.44 -0.15
CA ILE A 204 3.56 -1.05 -0.53
C ILE A 204 2.46 -0.42 -1.38
N SER A 205 1.64 -1.21 -2.08
CA SER A 205 0.45 -0.76 -2.82
C SER A 205 -0.37 -1.97 -3.25
N MET A 206 -1.67 -1.80 -3.51
CA MET A 206 -2.46 -2.81 -4.21
C MET A 206 -1.94 -3.01 -5.64
N PHE A 207 -1.97 -4.27 -6.11
CA PHE A 207 -1.72 -4.68 -7.48
C PHE A 207 -3.05 -5.08 -8.13
N PHE A 208 -3.61 -4.18 -8.93
CA PHE A 208 -4.99 -4.30 -9.43
C PHE A 208 -5.09 -5.31 -10.56
N ASP A 209 -6.28 -5.89 -10.75
CA ASP A 209 -6.54 -6.78 -11.87
C ASP A 209 -6.44 -6.07 -13.22
N ALA A 210 -5.76 -6.72 -14.16
CA ALA A 210 -5.55 -6.26 -15.52
C ALA A 210 -5.81 -7.41 -16.50
N PRO A 211 -6.18 -7.10 -17.76
CA PRO A 211 -6.35 -8.13 -18.79
C PRO A 211 -5.04 -8.90 -19.00
N SER A 212 -5.16 -10.23 -18.94
CA SER A 212 -4.05 -11.19 -19.11
C SER A 212 -3.69 -11.45 -20.57
N ASP A 213 -4.49 -10.96 -21.52
CA ASP A 213 -4.41 -11.31 -22.94
C ASP A 213 -3.00 -11.16 -23.50
N GLU A 214 -2.62 -12.14 -24.33
CA GLU A 214 -1.30 -12.27 -24.93
C GLU A 214 -0.85 -11.01 -25.67
N GLU A 215 0.46 -10.81 -25.71
CA GLU A 215 1.10 -9.69 -26.37
C GLU A 215 0.92 -9.84 -27.89
N GLU A 216 -0.12 -9.24 -28.46
CA GLU A 216 -0.13 -8.91 -29.89
C GLU A 216 1.15 -8.14 -30.23
N ASP A 217 1.77 -8.47 -31.37
CA ASP A 217 2.96 -7.78 -31.88
C ASP A 217 2.71 -6.27 -31.96
N ARG A 218 3.38 -5.52 -31.09
CA ARG A 218 3.17 -4.07 -30.89
C ARG A 218 4.00 -3.21 -31.84
N GLY A 219 4.75 -3.83 -32.75
CA GLY A 219 5.67 -3.13 -33.63
C GLY A 219 6.73 -2.37 -32.82
N VAL A 220 6.89 -1.08 -33.10
CA VAL A 220 7.91 -0.25 -32.45
C VAL A 220 7.43 0.22 -31.07
N TRP A 221 8.29 0.03 -30.05
CA TRP A 221 8.09 0.52 -28.69
C TRP A 221 7.98 2.04 -28.65
N GLN A 222 6.97 2.58 -27.96
CA GLN A 222 6.73 4.02 -27.85
C GLN A 222 6.41 4.39 -26.38
N PRO A 223 7.43 4.52 -25.51
CA PRO A 223 7.23 4.86 -24.11
C PRO A 223 6.25 6.04 -23.91
N GLY A 224 5.26 5.84 -23.05
CA GLY A 224 4.20 6.84 -22.83
C GLY A 224 2.95 6.69 -23.69
N ARG A 225 2.95 5.77 -24.67
CA ARG A 225 1.76 5.44 -25.46
C ARG A 225 0.67 4.86 -24.56
N VAL A 226 -0.53 5.41 -24.72
CA VAL A 226 -1.73 4.92 -24.08
C VAL A 226 -2.42 3.91 -25.01
N VAL A 227 -2.66 2.71 -24.50
CA VAL A 227 -3.28 1.58 -25.21
C VAL A 227 -4.67 1.34 -24.62
N GLN A 228 -5.63 0.96 -25.46
CA GLN A 228 -6.95 0.51 -25.03
C GLN A 228 -7.12 -0.98 -25.33
N ARG A 229 -7.30 -1.81 -24.30
CA ARG A 229 -7.48 -3.27 -24.42
C ARG A 229 -8.39 -3.79 -23.31
N GLY A 230 -9.30 -4.70 -23.65
CA GLY A 230 -10.21 -5.33 -22.67
C GLY A 230 -11.09 -4.33 -21.91
N GLY A 231 -11.40 -3.17 -22.50
CA GLY A 231 -12.14 -2.09 -21.82
C GLY A 231 -11.29 -1.21 -20.89
N HIS A 232 -9.99 -1.48 -20.76
CA HIS A 232 -9.06 -0.68 -19.97
C HIS A 232 -8.20 0.19 -20.86
N VAL A 233 -7.84 1.37 -20.35
CA VAL A 233 -6.91 2.30 -20.99
C VAL A 233 -5.70 2.48 -20.06
N PHE A 234 -4.50 2.25 -20.57
CA PHE A 234 -3.27 2.17 -19.76
C PHE A 234 -2.01 2.40 -20.59
N GLN A 235 -0.89 2.64 -19.90
CA GLN A 235 0.46 2.51 -20.46
C GLN A 235 1.01 1.12 -20.13
N ASP A 236 1.76 0.51 -21.06
CA ASP A 236 2.36 -0.81 -20.81
C ASP A 236 3.82 -0.68 -20.42
N ASP A 237 4.23 -1.40 -19.38
CA ASP A 237 5.58 -1.34 -18.83
C ASP A 237 6.64 -1.75 -19.85
N VAL A 238 6.36 -2.76 -20.67
CA VAL A 238 7.31 -3.31 -21.65
C VAL A 238 7.78 -2.25 -22.65
N GLU A 239 6.99 -1.20 -22.90
CA GLU A 239 7.40 -0.11 -23.78
C GLU A 239 8.57 0.71 -23.21
N TYR A 240 8.83 0.60 -21.91
CA TYR A 240 9.95 1.25 -21.22
C TYR A 240 11.22 0.41 -21.16
N SER A 241 11.25 -0.79 -21.76
CA SER A 241 12.38 -1.73 -21.67
C SER A 241 13.73 -1.11 -22.02
N ASP A 242 13.80 -0.39 -23.14
CA ASP A 242 15.04 0.26 -23.59
C ASP A 242 15.42 1.42 -22.67
N MET A 243 14.44 2.18 -22.15
CA MET A 243 14.69 3.27 -21.21
C MET A 243 15.22 2.75 -19.87
N CYS A 244 14.67 1.66 -19.35
CA CYS A 244 15.14 1.04 -18.12
C CYS A 244 16.55 0.46 -18.29
N SER A 245 16.83 -0.17 -19.44
CA SER A 245 18.17 -0.67 -19.76
C SER A 245 19.20 0.46 -19.85
N GLN A 246 18.84 1.58 -20.49
CA GLN A 246 19.71 2.76 -20.58
C GLN A 246 19.93 3.40 -19.21
N ARG A 247 18.87 3.55 -18.40
CA ARG A 247 18.98 4.07 -17.03
C ARG A 247 19.93 3.24 -16.17
N ALA A 248 19.81 1.92 -16.20
CA ALA A 248 20.72 1.02 -15.47
C ALA A 248 22.18 1.16 -15.97
N ALA A 249 22.38 1.25 -17.30
CA ALA A 249 23.71 1.44 -17.88
C ALA A 249 24.37 2.78 -17.51
N ASN A 250 23.57 3.80 -17.17
CA ASN A 250 24.02 5.11 -16.70
C ASN A 250 24.08 5.22 -15.17
N GLY A 251 23.96 4.10 -14.44
CA GLY A 251 24.10 4.06 -12.98
C GLY A 251 22.88 4.57 -12.22
N TYR A 252 21.67 4.30 -12.73
CA TYR A 252 20.40 4.64 -12.06
C TYR A 252 20.19 6.15 -11.86
N ASP A 253 20.62 6.96 -12.84
CA ASP A 253 20.61 8.43 -12.89
C ASP A 253 19.23 9.13 -12.83
N SER A 254 18.16 8.42 -12.50
CA SER A 254 16.79 8.91 -12.36
C SER A 254 15.98 7.99 -11.46
N GLY A 255 14.83 8.42 -10.93
CA GLY A 255 13.96 7.56 -10.09
C GLY A 255 14.40 7.44 -8.62
N MET A 256 14.00 6.35 -7.97
CA MET A 256 14.23 6.09 -6.54
C MET A 256 14.95 4.75 -6.27
N GLY A 257 15.31 4.01 -7.32
CA GLY A 257 15.91 2.67 -7.24
C GLY A 257 17.40 2.67 -6.95
N GLU A 258 17.78 3.15 -5.76
CA GLU A 258 19.12 3.02 -5.19
C GLU A 258 19.07 2.34 -3.82
#